data_AF-A0A7S1A1U0-F1
#
_entry.id   AF-A0A7S1A1U0-F1
#
_cell.length_a   1.000
_cell.length_b   1.000
_cell.length_c   1.000
_cell.angle_alpha   90.00
_cell.angle_beta   90.00
_cell.angle_gamma   90.00
#
_symmetry.space_group_name_H-M   'P 1'
#
loop_
_entity.id
_entity.type
_entity.pdbx_description
1 polymer ?
#
loop_
_entity_poly.entity_id
_entity_poly.type
_entity_poly.pdbx_seq_one_letter_code
_entity_poly.pdbx_strand_id
1 'polypeptide(L)'
;AEAPPGALFSNFRKLVVTGEAKPQDIAFYFVHWFADLAGAEPYPPEGCEKFVLKFPLKVLKQFVQSFSIVQTLGEAPETEVYENYLVWRWTNHDPPLGDVPTSSAIAKLRLVIMAQGDSLNLLKAFHELDGSDRLVLETELAIPGCVGQHYARETQPEDARGPAILVYYGPALLQRVGKQNPHVALKVLAEVFRQARVLWPFSQSAAGEFVIVRIDTLKEQDVHVLSQTDSDHIWVLGKTSDHDGAVRHVAISEMASIQWRTHKPLTFASTRRA
;
A
#
# COMPACT_ATOMS: atom_id res chain seq x y z
N ALA A 1 1.50 -4.59 3.14
CA ALA A 1 2.42 -3.47 2.85
C ALA A 1 1.68 -2.27 2.26
N GLU A 2 0.83 -2.44 1.24
CA GLU A 2 0.05 -1.31 0.69
C GLU A 2 -1.05 -0.80 1.63
N ALA A 3 -1.69 -1.71 2.38
CA ALA A 3 -2.72 -1.36 3.35
C ALA A 3 -2.12 -0.87 4.68
N PRO A 4 -2.70 0.17 5.29
CA PRO A 4 -2.36 0.57 6.65
C PRO A 4 -2.86 -0.49 7.65
N PRO A 5 -2.25 -0.62 8.85
CA PRO A 5 -2.60 -1.63 9.83
C PRO A 5 -4.06 -1.59 10.27
N GLY A 6 -4.69 -0.40 10.34
CA GLY A 6 -6.11 -0.31 10.68
C GLY A 6 -7.02 -1.02 9.68
N ALA A 7 -6.72 -0.88 8.39
CA ALA A 7 -7.44 -1.58 7.33
C ALA A 7 -7.20 -3.10 7.36
N LEU A 8 -6.01 -3.53 7.79
CA LEU A 8 -5.63 -4.94 7.83
C LEU A 8 -6.16 -5.67 9.07
N PHE A 9 -6.12 -5.01 10.23
CA PHE A 9 -6.15 -5.70 11.50
C PHE A 9 -7.26 -5.26 12.44
N SER A 10 -7.82 -4.05 12.34
CA SER A 10 -8.69 -3.54 13.42
C SER A 10 -9.94 -4.39 13.65
N ASN A 11 -10.62 -4.86 12.60
CA ASN A 11 -11.76 -5.76 12.76
C ASN A 11 -11.35 -7.10 13.36
N PHE A 12 -10.24 -7.68 12.87
CA PHE A 12 -9.77 -8.97 13.34
C PHE A 12 -9.28 -8.91 14.79
N ARG A 13 -8.52 -7.88 15.15
CA ARG A 13 -8.07 -7.63 16.53
C ARG A 13 -9.24 -7.42 17.48
N LYS A 14 -10.29 -6.69 17.06
CA LYS A 14 -11.51 -6.54 17.87
C LYS A 14 -12.11 -7.90 18.26
N LEU A 15 -12.18 -8.84 17.32
CA LEU A 15 -12.67 -10.20 17.60
C LEU A 15 -11.76 -10.97 18.55
N VAL A 16 -10.44 -10.85 18.40
CA VAL A 16 -9.46 -11.50 19.29
C VAL A 16 -9.54 -10.93 20.71
N VAL A 17 -9.56 -9.60 20.86
CA VAL A 17 -9.56 -8.92 22.17
C VAL A 17 -10.87 -9.11 22.92
N THR A 18 -12.00 -9.20 22.22
CA THR A 18 -13.31 -9.48 22.84
C THR A 18 -13.49 -10.96 23.24
N GLY A 19 -12.54 -11.82 22.87
CA GLY A 19 -12.63 -13.26 23.11
C GLY A 19 -13.61 -13.99 22.18
N GLU A 20 -14.16 -13.30 21.18
CA GLU A 20 -15.00 -13.88 20.14
C GLU A 20 -14.20 -14.75 19.16
N ALA A 21 -12.88 -14.50 19.04
CA ALA A 21 -11.94 -15.36 18.33
C ALA A 21 -10.89 -15.94 19.28
N LYS A 22 -10.76 -17.27 19.30
CA LYS A 22 -9.73 -18.02 20.04
C LYS A 22 -8.44 -18.09 19.22
N PRO A 23 -7.29 -18.41 19.83
CA PRO A 23 -6.04 -18.62 19.09
C PRO A 23 -6.14 -19.63 17.94
N GLN A 24 -7.00 -20.66 18.08
CA GLN A 24 -7.24 -21.62 17.00
C GLN A 24 -7.97 -20.99 15.81
N ASP A 25 -8.86 -20.02 16.05
CA ASP A 25 -9.58 -19.30 15.00
C ASP A 25 -8.64 -18.39 14.20
N ILE A 26 -7.62 -17.84 14.86
CA ILE A 26 -6.54 -17.10 14.19
C ILE A 26 -5.78 -18.00 13.24
N ALA A 27 -5.35 -19.17 13.71
CA ALA A 27 -4.67 -20.16 12.86
C ALA A 27 -5.57 -20.62 11.71
N PHE A 28 -6.86 -20.85 11.96
CA PHE A 28 -7.83 -21.22 10.93
C PHE A 28 -8.01 -20.12 9.88
N TYR A 29 -8.12 -18.85 10.28
CA TYR A 29 -8.20 -17.71 9.37
C TYR A 29 -6.97 -17.65 8.45
N PHE A 30 -5.78 -17.89 8.99
CA PHE A 30 -4.55 -17.95 8.20
C PHE A 30 -4.49 -19.13 7.24
N VAL A 31 -5.00 -20.29 7.64
CA VAL A 31 -5.13 -21.47 6.75
C VAL A 31 -6.18 -21.21 5.67
N HIS A 32 -7.26 -20.52 5.99
CA HIS A 32 -8.27 -20.12 5.01
C HIS A 32 -7.70 -19.12 4.00
N TRP A 33 -6.99 -18.09 4.47
CA TRP A 33 -6.32 -17.13 3.60
C TRP A 33 -5.24 -17.80 2.72
N PHE A 34 -4.53 -18.78 3.28
CA PHE A 34 -3.65 -19.65 2.51
C PHE A 34 -4.47 -20.36 1.41
N ALA A 35 -5.54 -21.08 1.74
CA ALA A 35 -6.39 -21.76 0.76
C ALA A 35 -6.95 -20.82 -0.33
N ASP A 36 -7.30 -19.57 0.02
CA ASP A 36 -7.73 -18.55 -0.94
C ASP A 36 -6.62 -18.11 -1.89
N LEU A 37 -5.37 -17.99 -1.42
CA LEU A 37 -4.21 -17.74 -2.29
C LEU A 37 -4.01 -18.88 -3.32
N ALA A 38 -4.40 -20.10 -2.93
CA ALA A 38 -4.47 -21.27 -3.81
C ALA A 38 -5.55 -21.16 -4.91
N GLY A 39 -6.47 -20.19 -4.80
CA GLY A 39 -7.59 -20.01 -5.72
C GLY A 39 -8.88 -20.70 -5.31
N ALA A 40 -8.95 -21.31 -4.11
CA ALA A 40 -10.14 -21.96 -3.56
C ALA A 40 -10.92 -22.85 -4.57
N GLU A 41 -10.21 -23.55 -5.47
CA GLU A 41 -10.86 -24.42 -6.45
C GLU A 41 -11.23 -25.76 -5.77
N PRO A 42 -12.53 -26.08 -5.64
CA PRO A 42 -12.97 -27.25 -4.86
C PRO A 42 -12.71 -28.58 -5.57
N TYR A 43 -12.54 -28.57 -6.89
CA TYR A 43 -12.24 -29.75 -7.70
C TYR A 43 -11.85 -29.36 -9.14
N PRO A 44 -10.89 -30.05 -9.79
CA PRO A 44 -10.08 -31.17 -9.29
C PRO A 44 -9.07 -30.72 -8.21
N PRO A 45 -8.26 -31.60 -7.59
CA PRO A 45 -7.24 -31.22 -6.58
C PRO A 45 -6.12 -30.27 -7.09
N GLU A 46 -6.34 -29.59 -8.21
CA GLU A 46 -5.51 -28.59 -8.87
C GLU A 46 -5.26 -27.33 -8.01
N GLY A 47 -6.12 -27.05 -7.01
CA GLY A 47 -5.89 -25.98 -6.04
C GLY A 47 -4.58 -26.16 -5.25
N CYS A 48 -4.22 -27.39 -4.88
CA CYS A 48 -2.94 -27.70 -4.24
C CYS A 48 -1.77 -27.65 -5.24
N GLU A 49 -2.03 -27.98 -6.51
CA GLU A 49 -1.04 -27.91 -7.59
C GLU A 49 -0.54 -26.47 -7.79
N LYS A 50 -1.41 -25.46 -7.61
CA LYS A 50 -0.99 -24.06 -7.66
C LYS A 50 0.12 -23.77 -6.64
N PHE A 51 0.08 -24.34 -5.44
CA PHE A 51 1.16 -24.14 -4.46
C PHE A 51 2.47 -24.83 -4.79
N VAL A 52 2.38 -25.99 -5.43
CA VAL A 52 3.55 -26.80 -5.76
C VAL A 52 4.19 -26.32 -7.07
N LEU A 53 3.39 -25.91 -8.05
CA LEU A 53 3.86 -25.60 -9.41
C LEU A 53 3.84 -24.12 -9.75
N LYS A 54 2.90 -23.33 -9.21
CA LYS A 54 2.66 -21.94 -9.67
C LYS A 54 3.01 -20.88 -8.63
N PHE A 55 3.01 -21.23 -7.35
CA PHE A 55 3.25 -20.29 -6.27
C PHE A 55 4.75 -20.23 -5.97
N PRO A 56 5.39 -19.04 -6.06
CA PRO A 56 6.81 -18.94 -5.80
C PRO A 56 7.14 -19.40 -4.37
N LEU A 57 7.98 -20.42 -4.23
CA LEU A 57 8.35 -20.99 -2.93
C LEU A 57 8.89 -19.93 -1.94
N LYS A 58 9.64 -18.93 -2.45
CA LYS A 58 10.14 -17.81 -1.65
C LYS A 58 8.98 -17.00 -1.03
N VAL A 59 7.91 -16.75 -1.79
CA VAL A 59 6.72 -16.04 -1.30
C VAL A 59 5.96 -16.90 -0.30
N LEU A 60 5.82 -18.20 -0.56
CA LEU A 60 5.14 -19.14 0.34
C LEU A 60 5.82 -19.22 1.71
N LYS A 61 7.15 -19.40 1.72
CA LYS A 61 7.94 -19.44 2.95
C LYS A 61 7.79 -18.17 3.75
N GLN A 62 7.87 -17.02 3.09
CA GLN A 62 7.71 -15.72 3.71
C GLN A 62 6.31 -15.49 4.29
N PHE A 63 5.27 -16.02 3.64
CA PHE A 63 3.90 -15.99 4.15
C PHE A 63 3.77 -16.83 5.42
N VAL A 64 4.21 -18.09 5.39
CA VAL A 64 4.16 -18.98 6.56
C VAL A 64 4.98 -18.43 7.73
N GLN A 65 6.18 -17.91 7.46
CA GLN A 65 7.04 -17.30 8.47
C GLN A 65 6.43 -16.05 9.10
N SER A 66 5.52 -15.35 8.41
CA SER A 66 4.84 -14.18 8.97
C SER A 66 3.85 -14.52 10.09
N PHE A 67 3.41 -15.79 10.21
CA PHE A 67 2.40 -16.19 11.18
C PHE A 67 2.84 -15.96 12.62
N SER A 68 4.12 -16.21 12.95
CA SER A 68 4.64 -15.97 14.30
C SER A 68 4.56 -14.50 14.71
N ILE A 69 4.57 -13.59 13.74
CA ILE A 69 4.41 -12.16 13.99
C ILE A 69 2.94 -11.82 14.13
N VAL A 70 2.07 -12.28 13.23
CA VAL A 70 0.65 -11.88 13.30
C VAL A 70 -0.11 -12.55 14.45
N GLN A 71 0.37 -13.67 14.97
CA GLN A 71 -0.18 -14.31 16.17
C GLN A 71 -0.12 -13.40 17.41
N THR A 72 0.78 -12.39 17.45
CA THR A 72 0.88 -11.45 18.57
C THR A 72 -0.18 -10.34 18.53
N LEU A 73 -1.08 -10.33 17.54
CA LEU A 73 -2.14 -9.31 17.41
C LEU A 73 -3.12 -9.26 18.60
N GLY A 74 -3.23 -10.35 19.37
CA GLY A 74 -3.99 -10.37 20.62
C GLY A 74 -3.28 -9.68 21.79
N GLU A 75 -1.96 -9.55 21.73
CA GLU A 75 -1.11 -9.09 22.84
C GLU A 75 -0.58 -7.67 22.62
N ALA A 76 -0.36 -7.28 21.35
CA ALA A 76 0.20 -5.99 20.96
C ALA A 76 -0.79 -5.14 20.12
N PRO A 77 -0.60 -3.80 20.06
CA PRO A 77 -1.35 -2.93 19.16
C PRO A 77 -1.11 -3.27 17.68
N GLU A 78 -2.07 -2.96 16.81
CA GLU A 78 -1.99 -3.21 15.37
C GLU A 78 -0.74 -2.57 14.73
N THR A 79 -0.37 -1.35 15.15
CA THR A 79 0.82 -0.67 14.61
C THR A 79 2.11 -1.37 14.98
N GLU A 80 2.23 -1.88 16.22
CA GLU A 80 3.41 -2.59 16.70
C GLU A 80 3.60 -3.92 15.97
N VAL A 81 2.52 -4.71 15.84
CA VAL A 81 2.56 -5.98 15.09
C VAL A 81 2.95 -5.75 13.64
N TYR A 82 2.37 -4.72 13.01
CA TYR A 82 2.69 -4.39 11.63
C TYR A 82 4.13 -3.92 11.48
N GLU A 83 4.62 -3.05 12.36
CA GLU A 83 6.00 -2.57 12.34
C GLU A 83 7.01 -3.69 12.55
N ASN A 84 6.74 -4.60 13.50
CA ASN A 84 7.55 -5.80 13.70
C ASN A 84 7.62 -6.66 12.44
N TYR A 85 6.50 -6.81 11.73
CA TYR A 85 6.47 -7.49 10.43
C TYR A 85 7.32 -6.75 9.39
N LEU A 86 7.19 -5.43 9.28
CA LEU A 86 7.96 -4.61 8.36
C LEU A 86 9.47 -4.73 8.61
N VAL A 87 9.90 -4.64 9.86
CA VAL A 87 11.29 -4.79 10.28
C VAL A 87 11.80 -6.19 9.99
N TRP A 88 11.04 -7.23 10.34
CA TRP A 88 11.41 -8.61 10.06
C TRP A 88 11.63 -8.85 8.55
N ARG A 89 10.77 -8.30 7.69
CA ARG A 89 10.92 -8.38 6.23
C ARG A 89 12.17 -7.68 5.73
N TRP A 90 12.57 -6.58 6.34
CA TRP A 90 13.81 -5.87 6.01
C TRP A 90 15.05 -6.67 6.42
N THR A 91 15.08 -7.17 7.66
CA THR A 91 16.24 -7.91 8.19
C THR A 91 16.45 -9.26 7.50
N ASN A 92 15.38 -9.87 7.00
CA ASN A 92 15.41 -11.11 6.23
C ASN A 92 15.39 -10.88 4.71
N HIS A 93 15.61 -9.64 4.26
CA HIS A 93 15.66 -9.33 2.84
C HIS A 93 16.92 -9.93 2.21
N ASP A 94 16.78 -10.39 0.97
CA ASP A 94 17.85 -10.98 0.17
C ASP A 94 17.83 -10.33 -1.23
N PRO A 95 18.89 -9.58 -1.61
CA PRO A 95 20.14 -9.37 -0.86
C PRO A 95 19.95 -8.49 0.39
N PRO A 96 20.87 -8.53 1.39
CA PRO A 96 20.79 -7.68 2.58
C PRO A 96 20.72 -6.18 2.22
N LEU A 97 19.83 -5.44 2.87
CA LEU A 97 19.62 -4.01 2.64
C LEU A 97 20.40 -3.09 3.59
N GLY A 98 21.15 -3.69 4.53
CA GLY A 98 21.82 -2.98 5.62
C GLY A 98 20.92 -2.77 6.83
N ASP A 99 21.29 -1.81 7.69
CA ASP A 99 20.55 -1.51 8.92
C ASP A 99 19.13 -1.03 8.64
N VAL A 100 18.24 -1.33 9.59
CA VAL A 100 16.85 -0.89 9.52
C VAL A 100 16.81 0.64 9.52
N PRO A 101 16.10 1.29 8.58
CA PRO A 101 16.10 2.74 8.48
C PRO A 101 15.51 3.39 9.74
N THR A 102 16.06 4.56 10.10
CA THR A 102 15.59 5.40 11.21
C THR A 102 14.86 6.65 10.74
N SER A 103 15.16 7.14 9.53
CA SER A 103 14.44 8.24 8.88
C SER A 103 13.56 7.70 7.76
N SER A 104 12.34 8.23 7.64
CA SER A 104 11.38 7.81 6.61
C SER A 104 11.14 6.29 6.67
N ALA A 105 11.21 5.73 7.89
CA ALA A 105 11.46 4.32 8.11
C ALA A 105 10.30 3.50 7.58
N ILE A 106 9.08 3.87 7.95
CA ILE A 106 7.87 3.13 7.58
C ILE A 106 7.64 3.18 6.08
N ALA A 107 7.85 4.33 5.44
CA ALA A 107 7.75 4.45 4.00
C ALA A 107 8.74 3.53 3.28
N LYS A 108 10.03 3.55 3.66
CA LYS A 108 11.06 2.67 3.08
C LYS A 108 10.73 1.19 3.29
N LEU A 109 10.37 0.81 4.51
CA LEU A 109 10.02 -0.56 4.86
C LEU A 109 8.82 -1.08 4.04
N ARG A 110 7.76 -0.27 3.94
CA ARG A 110 6.55 -0.62 3.16
C ARG A 110 6.88 -0.72 1.66
N LEU A 111 7.59 0.27 1.10
CA LEU A 111 7.93 0.31 -0.32
C LEU A 111 8.78 -0.89 -0.76
N VAL A 112 9.78 -1.28 0.03
CA VAL A 112 10.60 -2.47 -0.22
C VAL A 112 9.75 -3.74 -0.34
N ILE A 113 8.79 -3.93 0.57
CA ILE A 113 7.91 -5.09 0.54
C ILE A 113 6.96 -5.04 -0.67
N MET A 114 6.46 -3.85 -1.02
CA MET A 114 5.58 -3.67 -2.17
C MET A 114 6.28 -3.97 -3.50
N ALA A 115 7.55 -3.59 -3.65
CA ALA A 115 8.32 -3.79 -4.87
C ALA A 115 8.72 -5.25 -5.16
N GLN A 116 8.74 -6.12 -4.14
CA GLN A 116 8.98 -7.57 -4.27
C GLN A 116 10.18 -7.97 -5.16
N GLY A 117 11.34 -7.32 -5.01
CA GLY A 117 12.59 -7.83 -5.59
C GLY A 117 13.61 -6.75 -5.94
N ASP A 118 13.17 -5.64 -6.56
CA ASP A 118 14.08 -4.57 -7.00
C ASP A 118 14.30 -3.49 -5.92
N SER A 119 14.46 -3.94 -4.68
CA SER A 119 14.43 -3.09 -3.48
C SER A 119 15.57 -2.07 -3.46
N LEU A 120 16.76 -2.42 -3.94
CA LEU A 120 17.92 -1.52 -3.95
C LEU A 120 17.74 -0.36 -4.94
N ASN A 121 17.29 -0.64 -6.17
CA ASN A 121 17.02 0.42 -7.15
C ASN A 121 15.83 1.28 -6.72
N LEU A 122 14.80 0.68 -6.11
CA LEU A 122 13.69 1.42 -5.52
C LEU A 122 14.14 2.37 -4.42
N LEU A 123 14.99 1.92 -3.49
CA LEU A 123 15.50 2.74 -2.38
C LEU A 123 16.41 3.87 -2.86
N LYS A 124 17.22 3.60 -3.90
CA LYS A 124 18.00 4.63 -4.59
C LYS A 124 17.08 5.68 -5.21
N ALA A 125 16.09 5.25 -5.98
CA ALA A 125 15.13 6.16 -6.60
C ALA A 125 14.34 6.96 -5.56
N PHE A 126 13.95 6.35 -4.45
CA PHE A 126 13.29 7.04 -3.34
C PHE A 126 14.15 8.15 -2.74
N HIS A 127 15.48 7.97 -2.63
CA HIS A 127 16.38 9.03 -2.18
C HIS A 127 16.52 10.16 -3.18
N GLU A 128 16.53 9.82 -4.47
CA GLU A 128 16.67 10.74 -5.60
C GLU A 128 15.36 11.47 -5.97
N LEU A 129 14.22 11.09 -5.38
CA LEU A 129 12.95 11.81 -5.52
C LEU A 129 13.07 13.27 -5.07
N ASP A 130 12.34 14.13 -5.77
CA ASP A 130 12.11 15.51 -5.36
C ASP A 130 11.52 15.54 -3.93
N GLY A 131 11.99 16.48 -3.10
CA GLY A 131 11.63 16.52 -1.68
C GLY A 131 10.12 16.56 -1.43
N SER A 132 9.34 17.17 -2.34
CA SER A 132 7.89 17.22 -2.24
C SER A 132 7.18 15.90 -2.54
N ASP A 133 7.69 15.09 -3.47
CA ASP A 133 7.14 13.75 -3.76
C ASP A 133 7.55 12.78 -2.66
N ARG A 134 8.80 12.86 -2.21
CA ARG A 134 9.30 12.04 -1.10
C ARG A 134 8.51 12.28 0.18
N LEU A 135 8.30 13.54 0.57
CA LEU A 135 7.54 13.90 1.77
C LEU A 135 6.10 13.38 1.75
N VAL A 136 5.44 13.38 0.58
CA VAL A 136 4.09 12.81 0.45
C VAL A 136 4.10 11.31 0.73
N LEU A 137 5.05 10.57 0.15
CA LEU A 137 5.18 9.13 0.41
C LEU A 137 5.51 8.85 1.88
N GLU A 138 6.43 9.62 2.47
CA GLU A 138 6.80 9.53 3.88
C GLU A 138 5.59 9.71 4.79
N THR A 139 4.84 10.79 4.57
CA THR A 139 3.68 11.14 5.38
C THR A 139 2.58 10.10 5.23
N GLU A 140 2.17 9.80 3.99
CA GLU A 140 0.96 9.00 3.74
C GLU A 140 1.18 7.50 4.04
N LEU A 141 2.39 6.99 3.83
CA LEU A 141 2.72 5.61 4.22
C LEU A 141 2.97 5.48 5.73
N ALA A 142 3.18 6.56 6.47
CA ALA A 142 3.30 6.54 7.93
C ALA A 142 1.95 6.61 8.66
N ILE A 143 0.83 6.80 7.96
CA ILE A 143 -0.50 6.90 8.60
C ILE A 143 -1.05 5.49 8.89
N PRO A 144 -1.27 5.13 10.17
CA PRO A 144 -1.61 3.76 10.53
C PRO A 144 -3.08 3.41 10.31
N GLY A 145 -3.97 4.40 10.24
CA GLY A 145 -5.42 4.15 10.21
C GLY A 145 -5.94 3.50 11.49
N CYS A 146 -5.25 3.66 12.62
CA CYS A 146 -5.68 3.19 13.93
C CYS A 146 -5.84 4.37 14.89
N VAL A 147 -6.92 4.41 15.68
CA VAL A 147 -7.14 5.49 16.66
C VAL A 147 -6.07 5.43 17.74
N GLY A 148 -5.39 6.56 17.98
CA GLY A 148 -4.43 6.71 19.08
C GLY A 148 -3.14 5.88 18.97
N GLN A 149 -2.92 5.20 17.85
CA GLN A 149 -1.71 4.41 17.62
C GLN A 149 -0.79 5.12 16.63
N HIS A 150 0.50 4.84 16.76
CA HIS A 150 1.57 5.36 15.91
C HIS A 150 2.66 4.29 15.77
N TYR A 151 3.56 4.51 14.80
CA TYR A 151 4.75 3.71 14.65
C TYR A 151 5.85 4.21 15.58
N ALA A 152 6.58 3.30 16.22
CA ALA A 152 7.67 3.65 17.14
C ALA A 152 8.86 4.29 16.41
N ARG A 153 9.03 3.97 15.12
CA ARG A 153 10.07 4.50 14.25
C ARG A 153 9.76 5.84 13.59
N GLU A 154 8.56 6.38 13.75
CA GLU A 154 8.19 7.67 13.19
C GLU A 154 8.06 8.71 14.30
N THR A 155 8.45 9.95 13.99
CA THR A 155 8.13 11.06 14.89
C THR A 155 6.63 11.28 14.85
N GLN A 156 6.00 11.31 16.03
CA GLN A 156 4.57 11.53 16.12
C GLN A 156 4.21 12.90 15.53
N PRO A 157 3.32 12.98 14.52
CA PRO A 157 2.59 14.21 14.34
C PRO A 157 1.73 14.42 15.60
N GLU A 158 1.77 15.64 16.16
CA GLU A 158 1.05 16.00 17.40
C GLU A 158 -0.46 15.70 17.32
N ASP A 159 -1.01 15.65 16.10
CA ASP A 159 -2.39 15.27 15.83
C ASP A 159 -2.48 13.93 15.09
N ALA A 160 -3.05 12.93 15.74
CA ALA A 160 -3.53 11.71 15.06
C ALA A 160 -4.61 12.12 14.06
N ARG A 161 -4.30 12.04 12.76
CA ARG A 161 -5.17 12.49 11.66
C ARG A 161 -5.49 11.34 10.71
N GLY A 162 -6.68 11.36 10.14
CA GLY A 162 -7.10 10.44 9.09
C GLY A 162 -7.98 11.11 8.04
N PRO A 163 -8.56 10.36 7.09
CA PRO A 163 -8.40 8.91 6.97
C PRO A 163 -7.01 8.54 6.44
N ALA A 164 -6.56 7.32 6.76
CA ALA A 164 -5.41 6.72 6.09
C ALA A 164 -5.78 6.37 4.64
N ILE A 165 -4.84 6.51 3.71
CA ILE A 165 -5.08 6.20 2.30
C ILE A 165 -4.47 4.83 1.97
N LEU A 166 -5.30 3.92 1.48
CA LEU A 166 -4.90 2.63 0.92
C LEU A 166 -4.93 2.76 -0.60
N VAL A 167 -3.75 2.81 -1.23
CA VAL A 167 -3.65 2.75 -2.70
C VAL A 167 -3.64 1.29 -3.15
N TYR A 168 -4.80 0.79 -3.57
CA TYR A 168 -5.00 -0.61 -3.94
C TYR A 168 -4.42 -0.88 -5.33
N TYR A 169 -3.61 -1.93 -5.43
CA TYR A 169 -2.69 -2.24 -6.53
C TYR A 169 -1.38 -1.44 -6.54
N GLY A 170 -1.05 -0.74 -5.45
CA GLY A 170 0.27 -0.11 -5.27
C GLY A 170 1.46 -1.06 -5.51
N PRO A 171 1.46 -2.30 -4.97
CA PRO A 171 2.51 -3.28 -5.22
C PRO A 171 2.62 -3.66 -6.69
N ALA A 172 1.49 -3.82 -7.38
CA ALA A 172 1.49 -4.17 -8.80
C ALA A 172 2.10 -3.06 -9.66
N LEU A 173 1.81 -1.79 -9.34
CA LEU A 173 2.46 -0.63 -9.97
C LEU A 173 3.98 -0.68 -9.76
N LEU A 174 4.44 -0.87 -8.53
CA LEU A 174 5.88 -0.90 -8.22
C LEU A 174 6.60 -2.12 -8.83
N GLN A 175 5.94 -3.27 -8.92
CA GLN A 175 6.52 -4.48 -9.50
C GLN A 175 6.62 -4.42 -11.03
N ARG A 176 5.63 -3.81 -11.71
CA ARG A 176 5.64 -3.70 -13.17
C ARG A 176 6.38 -2.46 -13.64
N VAL A 177 5.88 -1.28 -13.28
CA VAL A 177 6.43 0.01 -13.70
C VAL A 177 7.73 0.27 -12.96
N GLY A 178 7.78 -0.01 -11.66
CA GLY A 178 8.97 0.25 -10.84
C GLY A 178 10.17 -0.62 -11.22
N LYS A 179 9.97 -1.85 -11.70
CA LYS A 179 11.04 -2.69 -12.25
C LYS A 179 11.68 -2.11 -13.52
N GLN A 180 10.92 -1.35 -14.31
CA GLN A 180 11.44 -0.69 -15.52
C GLN A 180 12.02 0.69 -15.17
N ASN A 181 11.31 1.46 -14.35
CA ASN A 181 11.71 2.79 -13.91
C ASN A 181 11.12 3.09 -12.51
N PRO A 182 11.88 2.89 -11.42
CA PRO A 182 11.39 3.08 -10.07
C PRO A 182 11.05 4.55 -9.75
N HIS A 183 11.71 5.52 -10.39
CA HIS A 183 11.38 6.94 -10.23
C HIS A 183 9.97 7.24 -10.71
N VAL A 184 9.61 6.79 -11.91
CA VAL A 184 8.30 7.05 -12.50
C VAL A 184 7.21 6.42 -11.63
N ALA A 185 7.39 5.17 -11.21
CA ALA A 185 6.42 4.48 -10.36
C ALA A 185 6.21 5.19 -9.01
N LEU A 186 7.30 5.65 -8.37
CA LEU A 186 7.21 6.39 -7.11
C LEU A 186 6.57 7.77 -7.28
N LYS A 187 6.85 8.49 -8.38
CA LYS A 187 6.19 9.77 -8.69
C LYS A 187 4.70 9.61 -8.94
N VAL A 188 4.30 8.58 -9.68
CA VAL A 188 2.89 8.23 -9.88
C VAL A 188 2.22 7.94 -8.54
N LEU A 189 2.84 7.12 -7.69
CA LEU A 189 2.30 6.79 -6.37
C LEU A 189 2.16 8.04 -5.48
N ALA A 190 3.17 8.90 -5.44
CA ALA A 190 3.15 10.15 -4.70
C ALA A 190 2.03 11.07 -5.21
N GLU A 191 1.80 11.13 -6.53
CA GLU A 191 0.73 11.93 -7.11
C GLU A 191 -0.67 11.40 -6.79
N VAL A 192 -0.86 10.08 -6.82
CA VAL A 192 -2.12 9.47 -6.38
C VAL A 192 -2.41 9.82 -4.92
N PHE A 193 -1.43 9.68 -4.03
CA PHE A 193 -1.57 10.05 -2.63
C PHE A 193 -1.89 11.53 -2.44
N ARG A 194 -1.20 12.42 -3.16
CA ARG A 194 -1.42 13.87 -3.10
C ARG A 194 -2.85 14.23 -3.49
N GLN A 195 -3.33 13.76 -4.63
CA GLN A 195 -4.69 14.08 -5.08
C GLN A 195 -5.75 13.37 -4.24
N ALA A 196 -5.46 12.18 -3.73
CA ALA A 196 -6.32 11.51 -2.75
C ALA A 196 -6.45 12.36 -1.48
N ARG A 197 -5.35 12.92 -0.96
CA ARG A 197 -5.42 13.81 0.21
C ARG A 197 -6.24 15.07 -0.03
N VAL A 198 -6.31 15.58 -1.27
CA VAL A 198 -7.22 16.68 -1.61
C VAL A 198 -8.70 16.24 -1.57
N LEU A 199 -9.01 15.02 -2.00
CA LEU A 199 -10.38 14.47 -1.98
C LEU A 199 -10.83 13.99 -0.60
N TRP A 200 -9.88 13.54 0.22
CA TRP A 200 -10.06 13.10 1.61
C TRP A 200 -9.10 13.86 2.53
N PRO A 201 -9.39 15.15 2.82
CA PRO A 201 -8.55 15.96 3.69
C PRO A 201 -8.41 15.34 5.08
N PHE A 202 -7.35 15.73 5.79
CA PHE A 202 -7.18 15.32 7.17
C PHE A 202 -8.32 15.82 8.06
N SER A 203 -8.85 14.92 8.88
CA SER A 203 -9.78 15.24 9.96
C SER A 203 -9.44 14.38 11.19
N GLN A 204 -9.61 14.98 12.37
CA GLN A 204 -9.56 14.23 13.63
C GLN A 204 -10.73 13.25 13.73
N SER A 205 -11.90 13.58 13.18
CA SER A 205 -13.07 12.71 13.19
C SER A 205 -12.88 11.43 12.37
N ALA A 206 -11.99 11.47 11.38
CA ALA A 206 -11.64 10.33 10.53
C ALA A 206 -10.35 9.64 11.00
N ALA A 207 -9.83 9.98 12.19
CA ALA A 207 -8.72 9.25 12.78
C ALA A 207 -9.14 7.80 13.03
N GLY A 208 -8.30 6.84 12.63
CA GLY A 208 -8.66 5.42 12.68
C GLY A 208 -9.51 4.93 11.50
N GLU A 209 -9.94 5.81 10.61
CA GLU A 209 -10.59 5.41 9.36
C GLU A 209 -9.57 5.27 8.23
N PHE A 210 -10.00 4.64 7.15
CA PHE A 210 -9.24 4.57 5.91
C PHE A 210 -10.15 4.70 4.69
N VAL A 211 -9.53 5.03 3.56
CA VAL A 211 -10.17 5.08 2.24
C VAL A 211 -9.36 4.28 1.24
N ILE A 212 -10.04 3.70 0.25
CA ILE A 212 -9.44 2.86 -0.77
C ILE A 212 -9.38 3.64 -2.08
N VAL A 213 -8.18 3.73 -2.67
CA VAL A 213 -7.96 4.32 -3.98
C VAL A 213 -7.46 3.24 -4.92
N ARG A 214 -8.31 2.81 -5.86
CA ARG A 214 -7.95 1.78 -6.84
C ARG A 214 -7.17 2.39 -8.00
N ILE A 215 -6.03 1.78 -8.30
CA ILE A 215 -5.16 2.18 -9.42
C ILE A 215 -4.96 1.05 -10.44
N ASP A 216 -5.97 0.21 -10.61
CA ASP A 216 -5.94 -0.93 -11.54
C ASP A 216 -5.59 -0.52 -12.97
N THR A 217 -6.08 0.64 -13.43
CA THR A 217 -5.77 1.18 -14.76
C THR A 217 -4.29 1.56 -14.91
N LEU A 218 -3.64 2.02 -13.85
CA LEU A 218 -2.24 2.48 -13.86
C LEU A 218 -1.24 1.31 -13.85
N LYS A 219 -1.56 0.22 -13.13
CA LYS A 219 -0.64 -0.93 -12.99
C LYS A 219 -0.39 -1.66 -14.32
N GLU A 220 -1.24 -1.43 -15.33
CA GLU A 220 -1.16 -2.07 -16.63
C GLU A 220 -0.46 -1.22 -17.69
N GLN A 221 -0.16 0.04 -17.37
CA GLN A 221 0.47 0.98 -18.29
C GLN A 221 1.99 0.74 -18.39
N ASP A 222 2.54 1.14 -19.55
CA ASP A 222 3.97 1.20 -19.74
C ASP A 222 4.55 2.51 -19.20
N VAL A 223 5.83 2.49 -18.81
CA VAL A 223 6.52 3.65 -18.23
C VAL A 223 6.41 4.88 -19.12
N HIS A 224 6.49 4.70 -20.45
CA HIS A 224 6.41 5.79 -21.41
C HIS A 224 5.05 6.50 -21.37
N VAL A 225 3.95 5.74 -21.26
CA VAL A 225 2.58 6.30 -21.16
C VAL A 225 2.43 7.12 -19.90
N LEU A 226 2.97 6.64 -18.77
CA LEU A 226 2.91 7.36 -17.49
C LEU A 226 3.85 8.57 -17.43
N SER A 227 4.89 8.60 -18.28
CA SER A 227 5.88 9.68 -18.30
C SER A 227 5.51 10.82 -19.25
N GLN A 228 4.59 10.57 -20.19
CA GLN A 228 4.19 11.55 -21.21
C GLN A 228 2.79 12.07 -20.93
N THR A 229 2.56 13.32 -21.34
CA THR A 229 1.21 13.89 -21.36
C THR A 229 0.55 13.45 -22.67
N ASP A 230 -0.53 12.68 -22.57
CA ASP A 230 -1.41 12.40 -23.71
C ASP A 230 -2.15 13.70 -24.07
N SER A 231 -2.14 14.09 -25.35
CA SER A 231 -2.81 15.30 -25.81
C SER A 231 -4.33 15.16 -25.89
N ASP A 232 -4.84 13.93 -25.82
CA ASP A 232 -6.25 13.62 -26.05
C ASP A 232 -6.92 13.03 -24.80
N HIS A 233 -6.13 12.64 -23.79
CA HIS A 233 -6.62 12.07 -22.54
C HIS A 233 -5.91 12.65 -21.32
N ILE A 234 -6.60 12.59 -20.18
CA ILE A 234 -6.05 12.95 -18.88
C ILE A 234 -6.30 11.83 -17.86
N TRP A 235 -5.34 11.66 -16.95
CA TRP A 235 -5.53 10.82 -15.78
C TRP A 235 -6.30 11.57 -14.71
N VAL A 236 -7.35 10.95 -14.18
CA VAL A 236 -8.23 11.55 -13.18
C VAL A 236 -8.46 10.58 -12.04
N LEU A 237 -8.24 11.04 -10.81
CA LEU A 237 -8.69 10.36 -9.60
C LEU A 237 -10.09 10.87 -9.24
N GLY A 238 -11.08 9.98 -9.17
CA GLY A 238 -12.45 10.33 -8.79
C GLY A 238 -12.94 9.55 -7.56
N LYS A 239 -13.63 10.22 -6.64
CA LYS A 239 -14.41 9.58 -5.57
C LYS A 239 -15.54 8.78 -6.20
N THR A 240 -15.67 7.51 -5.83
CA THR A 240 -16.82 6.67 -6.17
C THR A 240 -17.78 6.55 -4.99
N SER A 241 -17.27 6.72 -3.76
CA SER A 241 -18.04 6.82 -2.52
C SER A 241 -17.28 7.74 -1.53
N ASP A 242 -17.76 7.84 -0.30
CA ASP A 242 -17.01 8.53 0.76
C ASP A 242 -15.77 7.73 1.22
N HIS A 243 -15.75 6.41 0.99
CA HIS A 243 -14.65 5.53 1.39
C HIS A 243 -13.82 4.99 0.23
N ASP A 244 -14.23 5.25 -1.02
CA ASP A 244 -13.60 4.68 -2.20
C ASP A 244 -13.40 5.71 -3.32
N GLY A 245 -12.34 5.53 -4.08
CA GLY A 245 -12.15 6.14 -5.38
C GLY A 245 -11.36 5.28 -6.34
N ALA A 246 -11.27 5.74 -7.58
CA ALA A 246 -10.54 5.06 -8.63
C ALA A 246 -9.87 6.04 -9.59
N VAL A 247 -8.71 5.65 -10.09
CA VAL A 247 -8.02 6.35 -11.17
C VAL A 247 -8.54 5.88 -12.52
N ARG A 248 -8.86 6.83 -13.40
CA ARG A 248 -9.38 6.58 -14.76
C ARG A 248 -8.60 7.41 -15.78
N HIS A 249 -8.54 6.92 -17.01
CA HIS A 249 -8.06 7.66 -18.17
C HIS A 249 -9.28 8.21 -18.90
N VAL A 250 -9.42 9.54 -18.96
CA VAL A 250 -10.62 10.22 -19.45
C VAL A 250 -10.26 11.06 -20.66
N ALA A 251 -11.05 10.95 -21.73
CA ALA A 251 -10.86 11.77 -22.92
C ALA A 251 -11.05 13.25 -22.59
N ILE A 252 -10.24 14.13 -23.19
CA ILE A 252 -10.33 15.58 -22.95
C ILE A 252 -11.69 16.15 -23.37
N SER A 253 -12.32 15.56 -24.39
CA SER A 253 -13.69 15.89 -24.80
C SER A 253 -14.71 15.71 -23.69
N GLU A 254 -14.46 14.82 -22.72
CA GLU A 254 -15.33 14.57 -21.57
C GLU A 254 -15.03 15.49 -20.39
N MET A 255 -13.95 16.29 -20.41
CA MET A 255 -13.53 17.13 -19.28
C MET A 255 -14.58 18.13 -18.84
N ALA A 256 -15.39 18.65 -19.77
CA ALA A 256 -16.47 19.58 -19.47
C ALA A 256 -17.57 18.94 -18.59
N SER A 257 -17.69 17.61 -18.61
CA SER A 257 -18.67 16.86 -17.82
C SER A 257 -18.17 16.45 -16.43
N ILE A 258 -16.88 16.60 -16.14
CA ILE A 258 -16.27 16.13 -14.90
C ILE A 258 -16.64 17.05 -13.72
N GLN A 259 -17.13 16.45 -12.64
CA GLN A 259 -17.37 17.15 -11.39
C GLN A 259 -16.07 17.29 -10.58
N TRP A 260 -15.36 18.41 -10.74
CA TRP A 260 -14.06 18.68 -10.10
C TRP A 260 -14.06 18.80 -8.56
N ARG A 261 -15.24 18.75 -7.93
CA ARG A 261 -15.37 18.60 -6.47
C ARG A 261 -15.05 17.18 -6.02
N THR A 262 -15.42 16.18 -6.82
CA THR A 262 -15.22 14.76 -6.54
C THR A 262 -14.12 14.14 -7.39
N HIS A 263 -13.53 14.91 -8.31
CA HIS A 263 -12.48 14.46 -9.21
C HIS A 263 -11.27 15.40 -9.16
N LYS A 264 -10.06 14.84 -9.31
CA LYS A 264 -8.81 15.57 -9.38
C LYS A 264 -7.96 15.06 -10.55
N PRO A 265 -7.43 15.96 -11.38
CA PRO A 265 -6.49 15.55 -12.41
C PRO A 265 -5.19 15.07 -11.73
N LEU A 266 -4.57 14.05 -12.31
CA LEU A 266 -3.27 13.54 -11.89
C LEU A 266 -2.21 14.04 -12.85
N THR A 267 -1.10 14.57 -12.32
CA THR A 267 0.03 15.02 -13.13
C THR A 267 1.31 14.29 -12.73
N PHE A 268 1.76 13.37 -13.59
CA PHE A 268 2.92 12.50 -13.35
C PHE A 268 4.25 13.07 -13.88
N ALA A 269 4.20 13.93 -14.90
CA ALA A 269 5.38 14.44 -15.59
C ALA A 269 6.18 15.47 -14.77
N SER A 270 7.46 15.61 -15.10
CA SER A 270 8.44 16.55 -14.52
C SER A 270 8.13 18.03 -14.76
N THR A 271 7.01 18.38 -15.39
CA THR A 271 6.59 19.75 -15.70
C THR A 271 6.03 20.53 -14.51
N ARG A 272 6.23 20.06 -13.27
CA ARG A 272 6.12 20.96 -12.11
C ARG A 272 7.30 21.93 -12.17
N ARG A 273 7.10 23.07 -12.85
CA ARG A 273 7.97 24.23 -12.65
C ARG A 273 7.96 24.52 -11.15
N ALA A 274 9.15 24.45 -10.55
CA ALA A 274 9.39 24.82 -9.16
C ALA A 274 8.96 26.26 -8.88
#